data_AF-A0ABD2MUW2-F1
#
_entry.id   AF-A0ABD2MUW2-F1
#
_cell.length_a   1.000
_cell.length_b   1.000
_cell.length_c   1.000
_cell.angle_alpha   90.00
_cell.angle_beta   90.00
_cell.angle_gamma   90.00
#
_symmetry.space_group_name_H-M   'P 1'
#
loop_
_entity.id
_entity.type
_entity.pdbx_description
1 polymer ?
#
loop_
_entity_poly.entity_id
_entity_poly.type
_entity_poly.pdbx_seq_one_letter_code
_entity_poly.pdbx_strand_id
1 'polypeptide(L)'
;MADDVILEKLSSNLVASSDQNNIILENDLDEVKKQKVSLQAVEELIQKSVKYQYLMILNDNIASKRAMPKVNQHTENCNNKQPFNNFEFPMVPEVTFINSEWKFKLVFYNKKRKPEILGNQNHSSSKAVTKLASVYISRIDPSSTVESIENHLKENEIEQYLGKKGFSKHPDVYKSFIVTTPQEVKVKQPELWPEGASVSNFLYRPMKIKEMQKYLSSVVKVW
;
A
#
# COMPACT_ATOMS: atom_id res chain seq x y z
N MET A 1 -62.03 71.03 9.81
CA MET A 1 -61.31 71.52 8.62
C MET A 1 -59.85 71.78 8.97
N ALA A 2 -59.11 70.75 9.40
CA ALA A 2 -57.69 70.91 9.77
C ALA A 2 -56.86 69.62 9.61
N ASP A 3 -57.31 68.64 8.84
CA ASP A 3 -56.61 67.33 8.75
C ASP A 3 -56.09 66.99 7.34
N ASP A 4 -56.38 67.80 6.30
CA ASP A 4 -56.03 67.46 4.91
C ASP A 4 -54.68 68.00 4.41
N VAL A 5 -53.90 68.71 5.23
CA VAL A 5 -52.66 69.40 4.77
C VAL A 5 -51.37 68.61 5.08
N ILE A 6 -51.43 67.52 5.86
CA ILE A 6 -50.21 66.83 6.32
C ILE A 6 -49.78 65.68 5.38
N LEU A 7 -50.66 65.18 4.52
CA LEU A 7 -50.35 64.03 3.65
C LEU A 7 -49.51 64.35 2.41
N GLU A 8 -49.39 65.62 2.00
CA GLU A 8 -48.65 65.98 0.79
C GLU A 8 -47.13 66.15 1.01
N LYS A 9 -46.66 66.27 2.25
CA LYS A 9 -45.23 66.47 2.57
C LYS A 9 -44.44 65.17 2.79
N LEU A 10 -45.08 64.01 2.81
CA LEU A 10 -44.40 62.72 3.00
C LEU A 10 -44.12 61.96 1.70
N SER A 11 -44.74 62.34 0.57
CA SER A 11 -44.51 61.68 -0.72
C SER A 11 -43.23 62.15 -1.44
N SER A 12 -42.70 63.33 -1.08
CA SER A 12 -41.57 63.94 -1.79
C SER A 12 -40.19 63.43 -1.36
N ASN A 13 -40.09 62.71 -0.22
CA ASN A 13 -38.80 62.23 0.32
C ASN A 13 -38.45 60.78 -0.04
N LEU A 14 -39.32 60.05 -0.75
CA LEU A 14 -39.14 58.62 -1.06
C LEU A 14 -38.50 58.34 -2.42
N VAL A 15 -38.24 59.35 -3.25
CA VAL A 15 -37.71 59.15 -4.61
C VAL A 15 -36.18 59.34 -4.69
N ALA A 16 -35.52 59.88 -3.64
CA ALA A 16 -34.10 60.23 -3.71
C ALA A 16 -33.10 59.19 -3.13
N SER A 17 -33.55 58.02 -2.63
CA SER A 17 -32.62 57.01 -2.05
C SER A 17 -32.52 55.69 -2.83
N SER A 18 -33.20 55.55 -3.96
CA SER A 18 -33.23 54.29 -4.72
C SER A 18 -31.96 54.05 -5.55
N ASP A 19 -31.18 55.09 -5.88
CA ASP A 19 -30.06 54.94 -6.82
C ASP A 19 -28.73 54.59 -6.15
N GLN A 20 -28.58 54.82 -4.83
CA GLN A 20 -27.33 54.49 -4.11
C GLN A 20 -27.26 53.03 -3.63
N ASN A 21 -28.40 52.35 -3.47
CA ASN A 21 -28.43 50.95 -3.02
C ASN A 21 -28.12 49.94 -4.14
N ASN A 22 -28.26 50.32 -5.41
CA ASN A 22 -27.91 49.44 -6.53
C ASN A 22 -26.40 49.36 -6.80
N ILE A 23 -25.63 50.41 -6.47
CA ILE A 23 -24.18 50.45 -6.74
C ILE A 23 -23.40 49.55 -5.77
N ILE A 24 -23.92 49.32 -4.56
CA ILE A 24 -23.27 48.46 -3.56
C ILE A 24 -23.39 46.98 -3.94
N LEU A 25 -24.50 46.57 -4.57
CA LEU A 25 -24.74 45.18 -4.96
C LEU A 25 -23.90 44.69 -6.15
N GLU A 26 -23.48 45.59 -7.06
CA GLU A 26 -22.66 45.19 -8.22
C GLU A 26 -21.20 44.90 -7.83
N ASN A 27 -20.64 45.63 -6.88
CA ASN A 27 -19.25 45.43 -6.44
C ASN A 27 -19.07 44.09 -5.70
N ASP A 28 -20.03 43.71 -4.86
CA ASP A 28 -19.99 42.42 -4.14
C ASP A 28 -20.15 41.23 -5.10
N LEU A 29 -20.89 41.40 -6.20
CA LEU A 29 -21.11 40.34 -7.18
C LEU A 29 -19.83 40.02 -7.97
N ASP A 30 -19.03 41.03 -8.30
CA ASP A 30 -17.77 40.83 -9.02
C ASP A 30 -16.67 40.24 -8.12
N GLU A 31 -16.67 40.56 -6.83
CA GLU A 31 -15.77 39.92 -5.86
C GLU A 31 -16.13 38.44 -5.65
N VAL A 32 -17.42 38.10 -5.56
CA VAL A 32 -17.91 36.71 -5.50
C VAL A 32 -17.56 35.94 -6.77
N LYS A 33 -17.69 36.54 -7.96
CA LYS A 33 -17.27 35.90 -9.23
C LYS A 33 -15.77 35.64 -9.25
N LYS A 34 -14.94 36.59 -8.78
CA LYS A 34 -13.48 36.44 -8.70
C LYS A 34 -13.07 35.30 -7.77
N GLN A 35 -13.71 35.20 -6.60
CA GLN A 35 -13.49 34.09 -5.67
C GLN A 35 -13.91 32.74 -6.28
N LYS A 36 -15.02 32.69 -7.03
CA LYS A 36 -15.50 31.46 -7.68
C LYS A 36 -14.56 30.97 -8.79
N VAL A 37 -13.99 31.90 -9.58
CA VAL A 37 -12.95 31.58 -10.59
C VAL A 37 -11.68 31.03 -9.92
N SER A 38 -11.31 31.56 -8.74
CA SER A 38 -10.14 31.07 -8.01
C SER A 38 -10.33 29.63 -7.47
N LEU A 39 -11.55 29.29 -7.02
CA LEU A 39 -11.89 27.95 -6.53
C LEU A 39 -11.84 26.90 -7.63
N GLN A 40 -12.36 27.23 -8.81
CA GLN A 40 -12.34 26.33 -9.97
C GLN A 40 -10.90 26.07 -10.46
N ALA A 41 -10.04 27.08 -10.44
CA ALA A 41 -8.62 26.91 -10.76
C ALA A 41 -7.89 25.99 -9.77
N VAL A 42 -8.21 26.08 -8.47
CA VAL A 42 -7.66 25.21 -7.43
C VAL A 42 -8.15 23.76 -7.60
N GLU A 43 -9.43 23.54 -7.90
CA GLU A 43 -9.97 22.21 -8.19
C GLU A 43 -9.29 21.56 -9.40
N GLU A 44 -9.07 22.31 -10.49
CA GLU A 44 -8.36 21.81 -11.66
C GLU A 44 -6.90 21.44 -11.35
N LEU A 45 -6.22 22.22 -10.51
CA LEU A 45 -4.84 21.96 -10.12
C LEU A 45 -4.73 20.71 -9.26
N ILE A 46 -5.69 20.50 -8.34
CA ILE A 46 -5.80 19.28 -7.54
C ILE A 46 -6.05 18.06 -8.44
N GLN A 47 -6.99 18.16 -9.38
CA GLN A 47 -7.26 17.06 -10.32
C GLN A 47 -6.04 16.72 -11.19
N LYS A 48 -5.32 17.74 -11.68
CA LYS A 48 -4.07 17.53 -12.43
C LYS A 48 -2.99 16.86 -11.58
N SER A 49 -2.83 17.27 -10.33
CA SER A 49 -1.87 16.68 -9.38
C SER A 49 -2.17 15.21 -9.11
N VAL A 50 -3.42 14.87 -8.80
CA VAL A 50 -3.85 13.48 -8.55
C VAL A 50 -3.65 12.62 -9.80
N LYS A 51 -3.99 13.14 -10.98
CA LYS A 51 -3.77 12.43 -12.26
C LYS A 51 -2.29 12.16 -12.53
N TYR A 52 -1.40 13.11 -12.25
CA TYR A 52 0.05 12.93 -12.40
C TYR A 52 0.61 11.87 -11.44
N GLN A 53 0.18 11.87 -10.18
CA GLN A 53 0.59 10.85 -9.20
C GLN A 53 0.14 9.44 -9.62
N TYR A 54 -1.07 9.32 -10.18
CA TYR A 54 -1.56 8.05 -10.70
C TYR A 54 -0.74 7.55 -11.90
N LEU A 55 -0.38 8.44 -12.83
CA LEU A 55 0.46 8.11 -13.99
C LEU A 55 1.88 7.69 -13.61
N MET A 56 2.47 8.32 -12.58
CA MET A 56 3.78 7.92 -12.02
C MET A 56 3.76 6.48 -11.51
N ILE A 57 2.75 6.12 -10.70
CA ILE A 57 2.61 4.78 -10.13
C ILE A 57 2.44 3.72 -11.23
N LEU A 58 1.68 4.05 -12.28
CA LEU A 58 1.50 3.15 -13.43
C LEU A 58 2.80 2.93 -14.22
N ASN A 59 3.60 3.96 -14.41
CA ASN A 59 4.87 3.85 -15.14
C ASN A 59 5.91 3.01 -14.39
N ASP A 60 6.02 3.16 -13.06
CA ASP A 60 6.94 2.36 -12.25
C ASP A 60 6.56 0.86 -12.28
N ASN A 61 5.26 0.56 -12.30
CA ASN A 61 4.75 -0.80 -12.45
C ASN A 61 5.03 -1.39 -13.84
N ILE A 62 5.07 -0.58 -14.90
CA ILE A 62 5.44 -1.03 -16.25
C ILE A 62 6.96 -1.26 -16.35
N ALA A 63 7.78 -0.38 -15.77
CA ALA A 63 9.23 -0.51 -15.73
C ALA A 63 9.66 -1.77 -14.95
N SER A 64 9.03 -2.05 -13.81
CA SER A 64 9.31 -3.25 -13.01
C SER A 64 8.95 -4.56 -13.73
N LYS A 65 8.02 -4.55 -14.70
CA LYS A 65 7.68 -5.73 -15.51
C LYS A 65 8.65 -5.96 -16.68
N ARG A 66 9.41 -4.94 -17.10
CA ARG A 66 10.39 -5.05 -18.21
C ARG A 66 11.80 -5.44 -17.76
N ALA A 67 12.09 -5.40 -16.45
CA ALA A 67 13.39 -5.75 -15.89
C ALA A 67 13.53 -7.24 -15.50
N MET A 68 12.83 -8.16 -16.17
CA MET A 68 13.08 -9.59 -16.00
C MET A 68 14.19 -10.04 -16.97
N PRO A 69 15.28 -10.65 -16.46
CA PRO A 69 16.31 -11.20 -17.34
C PRO A 69 15.69 -12.28 -18.23
N LYS A 70 16.02 -12.26 -19.53
CA LYS A 70 15.65 -13.31 -20.48
C LYS A 70 16.30 -14.62 -20.04
N VAL A 71 15.56 -15.42 -19.28
CA VAL A 71 15.93 -16.80 -18.98
C VAL A 71 15.66 -17.61 -20.25
N ASN A 72 16.72 -18.19 -20.80
CA ASN A 72 16.66 -19.10 -21.95
C ASN A 72 15.70 -20.25 -21.65
N GLN A 73 14.64 -20.34 -22.46
CA GLN A 73 13.61 -21.35 -22.37
C GLN A 73 14.06 -22.60 -23.13
N HIS A 74 14.31 -23.67 -22.40
CA HIS A 74 14.13 -25.03 -22.90
C HIS A 74 13.43 -25.82 -21.80
N THR A 75 12.11 -25.96 -21.91
CA THR A 75 11.33 -27.19 -21.70
C THR A 75 9.82 -26.88 -21.65
N GLU A 76 9.15 -27.37 -22.68
CA GLU A 76 7.87 -28.09 -22.68
C GLU A 76 6.66 -27.57 -21.87
N ASN A 77 5.72 -27.01 -22.64
CA ASN A 77 4.30 -27.34 -22.69
C ASN A 77 3.58 -27.71 -21.37
N CYS A 78 2.96 -26.71 -20.74
CA CYS A 78 1.86 -26.89 -19.79
C CYS A 78 0.81 -25.79 -20.03
N ASN A 79 -0.23 -26.13 -20.81
CA ASN A 79 -1.43 -25.32 -20.98
C ASN A 79 -2.28 -25.32 -19.69
N ASN A 80 -2.97 -24.20 -19.45
CA ASN A 80 -3.85 -23.89 -18.31
C ASN A 80 -3.19 -23.33 -17.05
N LYS A 81 -2.58 -22.13 -17.18
CA LYS A 81 -2.56 -21.17 -16.06
C LYS A 81 -3.62 -20.11 -16.33
N GLN A 82 -4.76 -20.20 -15.62
CA GLN A 82 -5.61 -19.02 -15.48
C GLN A 82 -4.79 -17.94 -14.75
N PRO A 83 -4.76 -16.70 -15.24
CA PRO A 83 -4.13 -15.61 -14.51
C PRO A 83 -4.93 -15.40 -13.22
N PHE A 84 -4.28 -15.61 -12.07
CA PHE A 84 -4.77 -15.03 -10.83
C PHE A 84 -4.80 -13.52 -11.05
N ASN A 85 -6.02 -12.99 -11.24
CA ASN A 85 -6.28 -11.57 -11.18
C ASN A 85 -5.84 -11.09 -9.80
N ASN A 86 -4.63 -10.55 -9.72
CA ASN A 86 -4.27 -9.57 -8.71
C ASN A 86 -5.21 -8.38 -8.92
N PHE A 87 -6.42 -8.46 -8.37
CA PHE A 87 -7.27 -7.31 -8.15
C PHE A 87 -6.50 -6.41 -7.18
N GLU A 88 -5.62 -5.56 -7.72
CA GLU A 88 -5.15 -4.37 -7.04
C GLU A 88 -6.40 -3.57 -6.71
N PHE A 89 -6.79 -3.61 -5.44
CA PHE A 89 -7.89 -2.79 -4.98
C PHE A 89 -7.47 -1.33 -5.20
N PRO A 90 -8.30 -0.51 -5.86
CA PRO A 90 -8.02 0.90 -5.95
C PRO A 90 -7.93 1.44 -4.52
N MET A 91 -6.78 2.01 -4.17
CA MET A 91 -6.65 2.86 -3.00
C MET A 91 -7.59 4.03 -3.22
N VAL A 92 -8.74 4.04 -2.54
CA VAL A 92 -9.67 5.16 -2.61
C VAL A 92 -9.20 6.16 -1.55
N PRO A 93 -8.71 7.35 -1.93
CA PRO A 93 -8.39 8.39 -0.97
C PRO A 93 -9.70 8.85 -0.31
N GLU A 94 -9.75 8.80 1.02
CA GLU A 94 -10.85 9.40 1.76
C GLU A 94 -10.46 10.84 2.09
N VAL A 95 -11.27 11.78 1.60
CA VAL A 95 -11.04 13.22 1.82
C VAL A 95 -11.94 13.66 2.96
N THR A 96 -11.34 14.16 4.03
CA THR A 96 -12.06 14.68 5.20
C THR A 96 -11.72 16.15 5.42
N PHE A 97 -12.73 16.98 5.64
CA PHE A 97 -12.57 18.38 5.99
C PHE A 97 -12.74 18.53 7.51
N ILE A 98 -11.65 18.83 8.22
CA ILE A 98 -11.64 18.89 9.69
C ILE A 98 -10.94 20.18 10.11
N ASN A 99 -11.60 21.00 10.93
CA ASN A 99 -11.09 22.26 11.47
C ASN A 99 -10.61 23.24 10.38
N SER A 100 -11.40 23.40 9.31
CA SER A 100 -11.09 24.30 8.19
C SER A 100 -9.85 23.90 7.37
N GLU A 101 -9.30 22.69 7.57
CA GLU A 101 -8.19 22.15 6.80
C GLU A 101 -8.62 20.87 6.05
N TRP A 102 -8.23 20.77 4.78
CA TRP A 102 -8.35 19.53 4.01
C TRP A 102 -7.32 18.51 4.49
N LYS A 103 -7.79 17.36 4.99
CA LYS A 103 -6.92 16.25 5.41
C LYS A 103 -7.19 15.04 4.53
N PHE A 104 -6.16 14.60 3.83
CA PHE A 104 -6.17 13.36 3.06
C PHE A 104 -5.81 12.21 3.98
N LYS A 105 -6.75 11.27 4.17
CA LYS A 105 -6.50 10.04 4.90
C LYS A 105 -6.51 8.88 3.93
N LEU A 106 -5.38 8.20 3.86
CA LEU A 106 -5.28 6.92 3.19
C LEU A 106 -5.86 5.84 4.11
N VAL A 107 -7.06 5.39 3.78
CA VAL A 107 -7.75 4.33 4.52
C VAL A 107 -7.54 3.00 3.80
N PHE A 108 -6.88 2.08 4.50
CA PHE A 108 -6.72 0.72 4.03
C PHE A 108 -7.82 -0.13 4.65
N TYR A 109 -8.75 -0.61 3.82
CA TYR A 109 -9.69 -1.63 4.26
C TYR A 109 -8.92 -2.94 4.46
N ASN A 110 -8.64 -3.29 5.73
CA ASN A 110 -8.12 -4.61 6.07
C ASN A 110 -9.22 -5.64 5.81
N LYS A 111 -9.33 -6.10 4.56
CA LYS A 111 -10.25 -7.18 4.21
C LYS A 111 -9.81 -8.41 4.99
N LYS A 112 -10.64 -8.86 5.93
CA LYS A 112 -10.44 -10.14 6.62
C LYS A 112 -10.33 -11.20 5.53
N ARG A 113 -9.17 -11.85 5.41
CA ARG A 113 -9.03 -13.00 4.51
C ARG A 113 -10.04 -14.04 4.99
N LYS A 114 -10.89 -14.52 4.08
CA LYS A 114 -11.74 -15.68 4.41
C LYS A 114 -10.80 -16.83 4.80
N PRO A 115 -11.13 -17.61 5.83
CA PRO A 115 -10.33 -18.77 6.19
C PRO A 115 -10.24 -19.71 4.98
N GLU A 116 -9.07 -20.31 4.80
CA GLU A 116 -8.85 -21.32 3.77
C GLU A 116 -9.67 -22.58 4.13
N ILE A 117 -10.39 -23.16 3.17
CA ILE A 117 -11.14 -24.40 3.38
C ILE A 117 -10.16 -25.56 3.19
N LEU A 118 -9.86 -26.28 4.26
CA LEU A 118 -8.98 -27.45 4.22
C LEU A 118 -9.81 -28.70 3.85
N GLY A 119 -9.37 -29.45 2.84
CA GLY A 119 -9.95 -30.75 2.51
C GLY A 119 -9.61 -31.79 3.57
N ASN A 120 -10.57 -32.64 3.94
CA ASN A 120 -10.43 -33.70 4.95
C ASN A 120 -10.78 -35.11 4.39
N GLN A 121 -10.68 -35.30 3.08
CA GLN A 121 -10.97 -36.60 2.46
C GLN A 121 -9.71 -37.45 2.38
N ASN A 122 -9.69 -38.57 3.11
CA ASN A 122 -8.56 -39.51 3.12
C ASN A 122 -8.55 -40.48 1.92
N HIS A 123 -9.64 -40.54 1.14
CA HIS A 123 -9.84 -41.55 0.08
C HIS A 123 -9.93 -40.98 -1.34
N SER A 124 -9.58 -39.72 -1.57
CA SER A 124 -9.55 -39.18 -2.93
C SER A 124 -8.36 -39.73 -3.72
N SER A 125 -8.55 -40.07 -4.99
CA SER A 125 -7.46 -40.43 -5.91
C SER A 125 -6.47 -39.30 -6.17
N SER A 126 -6.84 -38.07 -5.81
CA SER A 126 -6.00 -36.87 -5.95
C SER A 126 -5.05 -36.73 -4.76
N LYS A 127 -3.76 -36.53 -5.04
CA LYS A 127 -2.74 -36.23 -4.01
C LYS A 127 -2.67 -34.72 -3.79
N ALA A 128 -2.81 -34.29 -2.54
CA ALA A 128 -2.56 -32.90 -2.18
C ALA A 128 -1.05 -32.63 -2.14
N VAL A 129 -0.64 -31.43 -2.55
CA VAL A 129 0.75 -30.98 -2.39
C VAL A 129 0.94 -30.50 -0.97
N THR A 130 1.92 -31.06 -0.25
CA THR A 130 2.25 -30.63 1.11
C THR A 130 2.69 -29.17 1.09
N LYS A 131 2.10 -28.36 1.96
CA LYS A 131 2.49 -26.96 2.12
C LYS A 131 3.93 -26.90 2.64
N LEU A 132 4.81 -26.31 1.83
CA LEU A 132 6.19 -26.04 2.23
C LEU A 132 6.27 -24.67 2.89
N ALA A 133 6.90 -24.61 4.06
CA ALA A 133 7.25 -23.37 4.74
C ALA A 133 8.74 -23.11 4.61
N SER A 134 9.12 -21.84 4.46
CA SER A 134 10.53 -21.43 4.44
C SER A 134 10.86 -20.66 5.71
N VAL A 135 11.91 -21.11 6.38
CA VAL A 135 12.40 -20.54 7.63
C VAL A 135 13.79 -19.95 7.36
N TYR A 136 13.99 -18.73 7.84
CA TYR A 136 15.28 -18.04 7.77
C TYR A 136 16.00 -18.22 9.10
N ILE A 137 17.17 -18.84 9.03
CA ILE A 137 18.06 -19.04 10.17
C ILE A 137 19.25 -18.10 9.97
N SER A 138 19.64 -17.39 11.03
CA SER A 138 20.72 -16.41 11.01
C SER A 138 21.59 -16.54 12.25
N ARG A 139 22.75 -15.88 12.22
CA ARG A 139 23.76 -15.95 13.28
C ARG A 139 24.33 -17.36 13.47
N ILE A 140 24.45 -18.10 12.37
CA ILE A 140 25.17 -19.38 12.36
C ILE A 140 26.66 -19.09 12.13
N ASP A 141 27.50 -19.95 12.67
CA ASP A 141 28.96 -19.87 12.53
C ASP A 141 29.38 -19.71 11.05
N PRO A 142 30.34 -18.82 10.75
CA PRO A 142 30.77 -18.57 9.38
C PRO A 142 31.49 -19.77 8.74
N SER A 143 31.96 -20.76 9.49
CA SER A 143 32.51 -22.01 8.95
C SER A 143 31.43 -22.98 8.46
N SER A 144 30.19 -22.85 8.92
CA SER A 144 29.11 -23.76 8.55
C SER A 144 28.81 -23.75 7.04
N THR A 145 28.60 -24.95 6.51
CA THR A 145 28.19 -25.22 5.14
C THR A 145 26.70 -25.56 5.08
N VAL A 146 26.13 -25.58 3.87
CA VAL A 146 24.73 -26.01 3.69
C VAL A 146 24.57 -27.46 4.14
N GLU A 147 25.50 -28.33 3.77
CA GLU A 147 25.53 -29.76 4.14
C GLU A 147 25.53 -29.97 5.67
N SER A 148 26.24 -29.14 6.43
CA SER A 148 26.24 -29.22 7.89
C SER A 148 24.87 -28.92 8.49
N ILE A 149 24.15 -27.92 7.97
CA ILE A 149 22.78 -27.60 8.40
C ILE A 149 21.82 -28.71 8.00
N GLU A 150 21.99 -29.27 6.81
CA GLU A 150 21.21 -30.39 6.31
C GLU A 150 21.38 -31.64 7.18
N ASN A 151 22.63 -32.02 7.50
CA ASN A 151 22.92 -33.12 8.41
C ASN A 151 22.33 -32.89 9.79
N HIS A 152 22.45 -31.68 10.34
CA HIS A 152 21.87 -31.30 11.63
C HIS A 152 20.34 -31.47 11.65
N LEU A 153 19.64 -31.07 10.58
CA LEU A 153 18.19 -31.27 10.46
C LEU A 153 17.81 -32.75 10.35
N LYS A 154 18.63 -33.53 9.63
CA LYS A 154 18.42 -34.97 9.46
C LYS A 154 18.60 -35.73 10.78
N GLU A 155 19.60 -35.37 11.58
CA GLU A 155 19.85 -35.96 12.91
C GLU A 155 18.68 -35.71 13.88
N ASN A 156 17.93 -34.62 13.69
CA ASN A 156 16.75 -34.25 14.46
C ASN A 156 15.43 -34.73 13.84
N GLU A 157 15.47 -35.73 12.95
CA GLU A 157 14.30 -36.36 12.32
C GLU A 157 13.40 -35.40 11.53
N ILE A 158 14.00 -34.36 10.93
CA ILE A 158 13.29 -33.41 10.06
C ILE A 158 13.53 -33.84 8.62
N GLU A 159 12.53 -34.53 8.04
CA GLU A 159 12.58 -34.99 6.66
C GLU A 159 12.26 -33.89 5.64
N GLN A 160 12.73 -34.09 4.41
CA GLN A 160 12.40 -33.27 3.24
C GLN A 160 12.66 -31.77 3.43
N TYR A 161 13.94 -31.43 3.59
CA TYR A 161 14.39 -30.05 3.59
C TYR A 161 15.11 -29.69 2.28
N LEU A 162 15.03 -28.42 1.90
CA LEU A 162 15.91 -27.82 0.89
C LEU A 162 16.68 -26.69 1.56
N GLY A 163 17.98 -26.88 1.76
CA GLY A 163 18.87 -25.86 2.28
C GLY A 163 19.33 -24.91 1.16
N LYS A 164 19.19 -23.60 1.38
CA LYS A 164 19.82 -22.57 0.53
C LYS A 164 20.64 -21.64 1.39
N LYS A 165 21.83 -21.28 0.93
CA LYS A 165 22.62 -20.21 1.55
C LYS A 165 21.86 -18.89 1.43
N GLY A 166 21.64 -18.23 2.56
CA GLY A 166 21.02 -16.91 2.63
C GLY A 166 22.05 -15.78 2.54
N PHE A 167 21.56 -14.58 2.24
CA PHE A 167 22.39 -13.37 2.33
C PHE A 167 22.55 -12.95 3.79
N SER A 168 23.79 -12.64 4.17
CA SER A 168 24.17 -12.19 5.52
C SER A 168 24.78 -10.81 5.42
N LYS A 169 24.52 -9.93 6.40
CA LYS A 169 25.07 -8.57 6.40
C LYS A 169 26.58 -8.55 6.67
N HIS A 170 27.05 -9.50 7.48
CA HIS A 170 28.45 -9.62 7.88
C HIS A 170 28.88 -11.08 7.67
N PRO A 171 29.19 -11.49 6.42
CA PRO A 171 29.47 -12.89 6.08
C PRO A 171 30.68 -13.49 6.81
N ASP A 172 31.63 -12.65 7.24
CA ASP A 172 32.81 -13.07 7.99
C ASP A 172 32.51 -13.32 9.48
N VAL A 173 31.43 -12.73 9.99
CA VAL A 173 31.02 -12.86 11.40
C VAL A 173 29.96 -13.93 11.57
N TYR A 174 29.02 -14.01 10.62
CA TYR A 174 27.98 -15.03 10.63
C TYR A 174 27.44 -15.32 9.24
N LYS A 175 26.87 -16.51 9.09
CA LYS A 175 26.08 -16.92 7.93
C LYS A 175 24.60 -17.06 8.28
N SER A 176 23.81 -17.02 7.23
CA SER A 176 22.38 -17.22 7.27
C SER A 176 21.99 -18.27 6.23
N PHE A 177 20.92 -19.00 6.51
CA PHE A 177 20.41 -20.09 5.70
C PHE A 177 18.89 -19.96 5.57
N ILE A 178 18.36 -20.41 4.43
CA ILE A 178 16.94 -20.57 4.20
C ILE A 178 16.68 -22.06 4.13
N VAL A 179 15.84 -22.55 5.03
CA VAL A 179 15.44 -23.96 5.09
C VAL A 179 13.97 -24.04 4.71
N THR A 180 13.68 -24.75 3.62
CA THR A 180 12.32 -25.03 3.20
C THR A 180 11.92 -26.43 3.65
N THR A 181 10.86 -26.57 4.46
CA THR A 181 10.39 -27.85 5.04
C THR A 181 8.85 -27.92 5.04
N PRO A 182 8.25 -29.12 4.97
CA PRO A 182 6.82 -29.30 5.26
C PRO A 182 6.47 -29.11 6.75
N GLN A 183 7.42 -29.29 7.67
CA GLN A 183 7.18 -29.28 9.12
C GLN A 183 7.68 -27.98 9.76
N GLU A 184 6.99 -26.87 9.48
CA GLU A 184 7.36 -25.51 9.97
C GLU A 184 7.52 -25.43 11.49
N VAL A 185 6.71 -26.18 12.25
CA VAL A 185 6.67 -26.10 13.71
C VAL A 185 7.95 -26.65 14.34
N LYS A 186 8.49 -27.77 13.82
CA LYS A 186 9.70 -28.40 14.38
C LYS A 186 10.94 -27.54 14.16
N VAL A 187 11.11 -27.02 12.94
CA VAL A 187 12.27 -26.18 12.57
C VAL A 187 12.36 -24.89 13.40
N LYS A 188 11.28 -24.46 14.05
CA LYS A 188 11.25 -23.25 14.89
C LYS A 188 11.57 -23.47 16.36
N GLN A 189 11.70 -24.72 16.80
CA GLN A 189 11.97 -24.99 18.20
C GLN A 189 13.36 -24.43 18.55
N PRO A 190 13.50 -23.60 19.59
CA PRO A 190 14.78 -22.99 19.95
C PRO A 190 15.83 -24.04 20.35
N GLU A 191 15.39 -25.15 20.92
CA GLU A 191 16.22 -26.30 21.33
C GLU A 191 16.92 -26.98 20.15
N LEU A 192 16.38 -26.84 18.93
CA LEU A 192 16.98 -27.38 17.73
C LEU A 192 18.26 -26.64 17.34
N TRP A 193 18.45 -25.38 17.74
CA TRP A 193 19.49 -24.52 17.19
C TRP A 193 20.59 -24.24 18.21
N PRO A 194 21.84 -24.03 17.77
CA PRO A 194 22.92 -23.64 18.66
C PRO A 194 22.62 -22.30 19.34
N GLU A 195 23.20 -22.10 20.52
CA GLU A 195 23.03 -20.87 21.28
C GLU A 195 23.39 -19.63 20.46
N GLY A 196 22.54 -18.60 20.50
CA GLY A 196 22.73 -17.35 19.75
C GLY A 196 22.21 -17.37 18.30
N ALA A 197 21.89 -18.55 17.74
CA ALA A 197 21.20 -18.65 16.46
C ALA A 197 19.80 -18.03 16.55
N SER A 198 19.40 -17.35 15.48
CA SER A 198 18.09 -16.69 15.40
C SER A 198 17.27 -17.26 14.26
N VAL A 199 16.08 -17.74 14.59
CA VAL A 199 15.14 -18.35 13.65
C VAL A 199 13.96 -17.40 13.44
N SER A 200 13.72 -17.03 12.19
CA SER A 200 12.59 -16.20 11.78
C SER A 200 11.83 -16.89 10.67
N ASN A 201 10.52 -16.66 10.61
CA ASN A 201 9.78 -16.93 9.39
C ASN A 201 10.44 -16.15 8.25
N PHE A 202 10.74 -16.84 7.14
CA PHE A 202 10.97 -16.15 5.87
C PHE A 202 9.60 -15.67 5.39
N LEU A 203 9.08 -14.66 6.07
CA LEU A 203 7.98 -13.90 5.56
C LEU A 203 8.58 -13.19 4.35
N TYR A 204 8.16 -13.57 3.14
CA TYR A 204 7.99 -12.60 2.08
C TYR A 204 7.07 -11.52 2.68
N ARG A 205 7.66 -10.56 3.41
CA ARG A 205 6.96 -9.34 3.74
C ARG A 205 6.87 -8.65 2.39
N PRO A 206 5.69 -8.58 1.73
CA PRO A 206 5.52 -7.49 0.78
C PRO A 206 5.92 -6.23 1.56
N MET A 207 6.85 -5.44 1.02
CA MET A 207 7.28 -4.20 1.67
C MET A 207 6.05 -3.52 2.23
N LYS A 208 6.04 -3.24 3.54
CA LYS A 208 4.86 -2.62 4.15
C LYS A 208 4.68 -1.30 3.41
N ILE A 209 3.51 -1.08 2.84
CA ILE A 209 3.17 0.13 2.08
C ILE A 209 3.52 1.40 2.89
N LYS A 210 3.53 1.34 4.23
CA LYS A 210 3.99 2.42 5.11
C LYS A 210 5.48 2.80 4.94
N GLU A 211 6.37 1.83 4.70
CA GLU A 211 7.78 2.11 4.40
C GLU A 211 7.93 2.71 3.00
N MET A 212 7.16 2.23 2.02
CA MET A 212 7.06 2.88 0.71
C MET A 212 6.50 4.30 0.82
N GLN A 213 5.46 4.54 1.63
CA GLN A 213 4.90 5.86 1.88
C GLN A 213 5.90 6.78 2.60
N LYS A 214 6.66 6.25 3.57
CA LYS A 214 7.73 7.00 4.24
C LYS A 214 8.85 7.36 3.25
N TYR A 215 9.23 6.43 2.38
CA TYR A 215 10.19 6.67 1.31
C TYR A 215 9.68 7.74 0.34
N LEU A 216 8.47 7.58 -0.21
CA LEU A 216 7.87 8.54 -1.15
C LEU A 216 7.68 9.93 -0.51
N SER A 217 7.22 10.02 0.74
CA SER A 217 7.10 11.30 1.46
C SER A 217 8.44 11.95 1.78
N SER A 218 9.53 11.18 1.87
CA SER A 218 10.88 11.74 1.99
C SER A 218 11.42 12.30 0.66
N VAL A 219 11.05 11.70 -0.47
CA VAL A 219 11.46 12.18 -1.81
C VAL A 219 10.73 13.47 -2.19
N VAL A 220 9.45 13.60 -1.83
CA VAL A 220 8.63 14.79 -2.14
C VAL A 220 9.07 16.05 -1.36
N LYS A 221 9.74 15.90 -0.21
CA LYS A 221 10.22 17.06 0.58
C LYS A 221 11.50 17.70 0.05
N VAL A 222 12.12 17.13 -0.99
CA VAL A 222 13.39 17.59 -1.56
C VAL A 222 13.17 18.49 -2.79
N TRP A 223 11.93 18.62 -3.24
CA TRP A 223 11.49 19.50 -4.32
C TRP A 223 10.57 20.59 -3.79
#